data_AF-A0A887WS16-F1
#
_entry.id   AF-A0A887WS16-F1
#
_cell.length_a   1.000
_cell.length_b   1.000
_cell.length_c   1.000
_cell.angle_alpha   90.00
_cell.angle_beta   90.00
_cell.angle_gamma   90.00
#
_symmetry.space_group_name_H-M   'P 1'
#
loop_
_entity.id
_entity.type
_entity.pdbx_description
1 polymer ?
#
loop_
_entity_poly.entity_id
_entity_poly.type
_entity_poly.pdbx_seq_one_letter_code
_entity_poly.pdbx_strand_id
1 'polypeptide(L)' 'MNKIRAAVVGAGIYGKHHMNAYRHNPDTVLVAICDTDTERCDDLAMAYGIQGYTRLEALLQS' A
#
# COMPACT_ATOMS: atom_id res chain seq x y z
N MET A 1 12.01 5.90 -18.30
CA MET A 1 11.20 4.71 -18.01
C MET A 1 9.98 5.15 -17.19
N ASN A 2 8.80 4.57 -17.40
CA ASN A 2 7.64 4.84 -16.55
C ASN A 2 7.75 4.04 -15.25
N LYS A 3 7.54 4.69 -14.10
CA LYS A 3 7.56 4.01 -12.79
C LYS A 3 6.40 3.03 -12.66
N ILE A 4 6.63 1.93 -11.95
CA ILE A 4 5.60 0.93 -11.65
C ILE A 4 4.79 1.40 -10.44
N ARG A 5 3.46 1.47 -10.58
CA ARG A 5 2.55 1.71 -9.46
C ARG A 5 2.39 0.41 -8.68
N ALA A 6 2.72 0.42 -7.39
CA ALA A 6 2.67 -0.73 -6.52
C ALA A 6 1.67 -0.52 -5.38
N ALA A 7 0.88 -1.55 -5.08
CA ALA A 7 0.05 -1.62 -3.89
C ALA A 7 0.48 -2.81 -3.02
N VAL A 8 0.32 -2.69 -1.71
CA VAL A 8 0.64 -3.78 -0.76
C VAL A 8 -0.65 -4.34 -0.19
N VAL A 9 -0.82 -5.66 -0.23
CA VAL A 9 -1.93 -6.36 0.44
C VAL A 9 -1.39 -7.01 1.72
N GLY A 10 -1.87 -6.54 2.86
CA GLY A 10 -1.42 -6.89 4.21
C GLY A 10 -0.71 -5.72 4.91
N ALA A 11 -1.22 -5.32 6.08
CA ALA A 11 -0.72 -4.27 6.97
C ALA A 11 0.13 -4.82 8.14
N GLY A 12 0.52 -6.09 8.06
CA GLY A 12 1.42 -6.73 9.02
C GLY A 12 2.88 -6.29 8.89
N ILE A 13 3.76 -6.94 9.66
CA ILE A 13 5.20 -6.60 9.73
C ILE A 13 5.85 -6.57 8.35
N TYR A 14 5.67 -7.62 7.54
CA TYR A 14 6.24 -7.69 6.20
C TYR A 14 5.58 -6.73 5.20
N GLY A 15 4.29 -6.43 5.38
CA GLY A 15 3.60 -5.40 4.61
C GLY A 15 4.30 -4.04 4.75
N LYS A 16 4.57 -3.62 5.98
CA LYS A 16 5.32 -2.39 6.28
C LYS A 16 6.72 -2.39 5.65
N HIS A 17 7.42 -3.53 5.68
CA HIS A 17 8.73 -3.64 5.02
C HIS A 17 8.64 -3.47 3.49
N HIS A 18 7.65 -4.08 2.84
CA HIS A 18 7.42 -3.89 1.40
C HIS A 18 7.04 -2.45 1.05
N MET A 19 6.17 -1.81 1.84
CA MET A 19 5.83 -0.39 1.66
C MET A 19 7.07 0.49 1.75
N ASN A 20 7.95 0.23 2.74
CA ASN A 20 9.18 0.98 2.89
C ASN A 20 10.14 0.76 1.69
N ALA A 21 10.25 -0.48 1.20
CA ALA A 21 11.06 -0.80 0.02
C ALA A 21 10.55 -0.08 -1.24
N TYR A 22 9.24 -0.09 -1.49
CA TYR A 22 8.64 0.60 -2.65
C TYR A 22 8.77 2.12 -2.57
N ARG A 23 8.74 2.70 -1.36
CA ARG A 23 8.93 4.14 -1.16
C ARG A 23 10.35 4.60 -1.50
N HIS A 24 11.35 3.74 -1.28
CA HIS A 24 12.76 4.06 -1.54
C HIS A 24 13.27 3.58 -2.90
N ASN A 25 12.51 2.77 -3.62
CA ASN A 25 12.89 2.32 -4.95
C ASN A 25 12.51 3.39 -6.01
N PRO A 26 13.48 3.93 -6.77
CA PRO A 26 13.23 4.99 -7.74
C PRO A 26 12.32 4.57 -8.91
N ASP A 27 12.23 3.26 -9.19
CA ASP A 27 11.43 2.70 -10.28
C ASP A 27 9.98 2.39 -9.87
N THR A 28 9.60 2.65 -8.61
CA THR A 28 8.25 2.39 -8.11
C THR A 28 7.59 3.62 -7.50
N VAL A 29 6.25 3.60 -7.47
CA VAL A 29 5.42 4.52 -6.70
C VAL A 29 4.46 3.67 -5.87
N LEU A 30 4.58 3.74 -4.55
CA LEU A 30 3.60 3.13 -3.65
C LEU A 30 2.31 3.94 -3.72
N VAL A 31 1.22 3.33 -4.18
CA VAL A 31 -0.06 4.02 -4.42
C VAL A 31 -1.18 3.63 -3.46
N ALA A 32 -1.12 2.43 -2.88
CA ALA A 32 -2.17 1.95 -2.00
C ALA A 32 -1.71 0.85 -1.04
N ILE A 33 -2.48 0.65 0.02
CA ILE A 33 -2.45 -0.52 0.89
C ILE A 33 -3.85 -1.13 0.99
N CYS A 34 -3.93 -2.45 1.14
CA CYS A 34 -5.17 -3.15 1.43
C CYS A 34 -5.00 -4.09 2.62
N ASP A 35 -5.89 -4.04 3.61
CA ASP A 35 -5.98 -5.03 4.69
C ASP A 35 -7.42 -5.10 5.20
N THR A 36 -7.86 -6.28 5.64
CA THR A 36 -9.21 -6.46 6.24
C THR A 36 -9.35 -5.82 7.61
N ASP A 37 -8.23 -5.56 8.31
CA ASP A 37 -8.18 -4.77 9.54
C ASP A 37 -8.16 -3.28 9.19
N THR A 38 -9.32 -2.63 9.31
CA THR A 38 -9.52 -1.22 8.95
C THR A 38 -8.58 -0.29 9.69
N GLU A 39 -8.39 -0.47 11.00
CA GLU A 39 -7.55 0.40 11.83
C GLU A 39 -6.11 0.36 11.34
N ARG A 40 -5.55 -0.85 11.13
CA ARG A 40 -4.17 -0.99 10.62
C ARG A 40 -4.02 -0.48 9.20
N CYS A 41 -5.04 -0.68 8.35
CA CYS A 41 -5.03 -0.22 6.97
C CYS A 41 -4.99 1.31 6.92
N ASP A 42 -5.88 1.97 7.67
CA ASP A 42 -6.01 3.42 7.72
C ASP A 42 -4.77 4.07 8.34
N ASP A 43 -4.25 3.52 9.44
CA ASP A 43 -3.03 4.01 10.08
C ASP A 43 -1.84 4.04 9.11
N LEU A 44 -1.66 2.97 8.34
CA LEU A 44 -0.57 2.87 7.36
C LEU A 44 -0.83 3.72 6.11
N ALA A 45 -2.07 3.78 5.64
CA ALA A 45 -2.47 4.64 4.53
C ALA A 45 -2.15 6.11 4.86
N MET A 46 -2.53 6.57 6.06
CA MET A 46 -2.21 7.90 6.57
C MET A 46 -0.71 8.12 6.74
N ALA A 47 0.00 7.20 7.39
CA ALA A 47 1.44 7.33 7.65
C ALA A 47 2.26 7.43 6.36
N TYR A 48 1.83 6.76 5.29
CA TYR A 48 2.50 6.80 4.00
C TYR A 48 1.93 7.84 3.04
N GLY A 49 0.77 8.43 3.33
CA GLY A 49 0.08 9.39 2.45
C GLY A 49 -0.44 8.74 1.17
N ILE A 50 -0.99 7.53 1.27
CA ILE A 50 -1.50 6.71 0.16
C ILE A 50 -2.94 6.29 0.42
N GLN A 51 -3.60 5.65 -0.56
CA GLN A 51 -4.97 5.18 -0.40
C GLN A 51 -5.04 3.85 0.37
N GLY A 52 -5.98 3.76 1.31
CA GLY A 52 -6.32 2.52 2.02
C GLY A 52 -7.53 1.81 1.41
N TYR A 53 -7.52 0.49 1.40
CA TYR A 53 -8.65 -0.35 0.98
C TYR A 53 -8.89 -1.48 1.98
N THR A 54 -10.14 -1.73 2.34
CA THR A 54 -10.49 -2.88 3.21
C THR A 54 -10.97 -4.10 2.45
N ARG A 55 -11.06 -3.98 1.12
CA ARG A 55 -11.54 -5.00 0.18
C ARG A 55 -10.61 -5.10 -1.00
N LEU A 56 -10.13 -6.30 -1.29
CA LEU A 56 -9.22 -6.53 -2.42
C LEU A 56 -9.89 -6.18 -3.76
N GLU A 57 -11.18 -6.48 -3.90
CA GLU A 57 -11.93 -6.20 -5.13
C GLU A 57 -11.95 -4.69 -5.43
N ALA A 58 -12.14 -3.86 -4.40
CA ALA A 58 -12.13 -2.40 -4.53
C ALA A 58 -10.74 -1.88 -4.92
N LEU A 59 -9.66 -2.44 -4.36
CA LEU A 59 -8.29 -2.11 -4.76
C LEU A 59 -8.03 -2.43 -6.24
N LEU A 60 -8.48 -3.60 -6.72
CA LEU A 60 -8.22 -4.04 -8.09
C LEU A 60 -9.03 -3.27 -9.15
N GLN A 61 -10.06 -2.53 -8.75
CA GLN A 61 -10.91 -1.71 -9.62
C GLN A 61 -10.53 -0.21 -9.64
N SER A 62 -9.48 0.19 -8.92
CA SER A 62 -9.04 1.60 -8.78
C SER A 62 -8.06 2.09 -9.85
#